data_AF-A0A5N6QX21-F1
#
_entry.id   AF-A0A5N6QX21-F1
#
_cell.length_a   1.000
_cell.length_b   1.000
_cell.length_c   1.000
_cell.angle_alpha   90.00
_cell.angle_beta   90.00
_cell.angle_gamma   90.00
#
_symmetry.space_group_name_H-M   'P 1'
#
loop_
_entity.id
_entity.type
_entity.pdbx_description
1 polymer ?
#
loop_
_entity_poly.entity_id
_entity_poly.type
_entity_poly.pdbx_seq_one_letter_code
_entity_poly.pdbx_strand_id
1 'polypeptide(L)'
;MLRARVPLWDSHTRRLADFTTHYFFTIDTQGASSYGQGLAFFLAPVGFEIPPNSAVEFDSFVNTEWDPSFEHVGINNNSISSAVYTPWNASLHSGDTTADVWITYNGSTKNLSVSWKYQRTSNIRENTSLFYEIDLMGILPEWVTVGFSAATGMYVERHTLQSWEFSSSLDIKETNGKNVKKKRLVVGLTIQLVF
;
A
#
# COMPACT_ATOMS: atom_id res chain seq x y z
N MET A 1 3.01 -2.13 14.20
CA MET A 1 1.77 -1.90 13.44
C MET A 1 0.96 -0.78 14.08
N LEU A 2 0.69 0.29 13.35
CA LEU A 2 -0.32 1.28 13.77
C LEU A 2 -1.67 0.79 13.24
N ARG A 3 -2.63 0.53 14.14
CA ARG A 3 -3.98 0.03 13.80
C ARG A 3 -4.95 1.19 13.78
N ALA A 4 -4.94 1.99 12.72
CA ALA A 4 -5.96 3.02 12.52
C ALA A 4 -7.19 2.36 11.88
N ARG A 5 -8.33 2.40 12.59
CA ARG A 5 -9.62 2.02 12.01
C ARG A 5 -10.11 3.16 11.13
N VAL A 6 -10.45 2.85 9.89
CA VAL A 6 -10.90 3.82 8.90
C VAL A 6 -12.26 3.38 8.36
N PRO A 7 -13.28 4.27 8.34
CA PRO A 7 -14.52 4.01 7.62
C PRO A 7 -14.24 4.08 6.11
N LEU A 8 -14.51 2.97 5.41
CA LEU A 8 -14.26 2.80 3.97
C LEU A 8 -15.53 2.97 3.14
N TRP A 9 -16.67 2.54 3.66
CA TRP A 9 -17.98 2.76 3.06
C TRP A 9 -19.09 2.74 4.12
N ASP A 10 -20.25 3.27 3.76
CA ASP A 10 -21.43 3.38 4.62
C ASP A 10 -22.58 2.53 4.07
N SER A 11 -23.08 1.58 4.88
CA SER A 11 -24.17 0.69 4.50
C SER A 11 -25.52 1.37 4.30
N HIS A 12 -25.78 2.48 4.99
CA HIS A 12 -27.02 3.24 4.86
C HIS A 12 -27.05 4.03 3.55
N THR A 13 -25.97 4.73 3.24
CA THR A 13 -25.92 5.60 2.06
C THR A 13 -25.37 4.91 0.81
N ARG A 14 -24.78 3.71 0.97
CA ARG A 14 -24.05 2.99 -0.08
C ARG A 14 -22.94 3.84 -0.71
N ARG A 15 -22.38 4.77 0.07
CA ARG A 15 -21.28 5.64 -0.37
C ARG A 15 -19.93 5.02 -0.02
N LEU A 16 -19.03 4.96 -1.01
CA LEU A 16 -17.62 4.63 -0.83
C LEU A 16 -16.80 5.88 -0.49
N ALA A 17 -15.74 5.71 0.31
CA ALA A 17 -14.77 6.75 0.58
C ALA A 17 -13.97 7.06 -0.69
N ASP A 18 -13.54 8.31 -0.83
CA ASP A 18 -12.32 8.63 -1.53
C ASP A 18 -11.19 8.64 -0.50
N PHE A 19 -10.03 8.08 -0.83
CA PHE A 19 -8.87 8.18 0.03
C PHE A 19 -7.59 8.49 -0.73
N THR A 20 -6.63 9.04 0.00
CA THR A 20 -5.26 9.25 -0.45
C THR A 20 -4.32 8.80 0.64
N THR A 21 -3.31 8.02 0.27
CA THR A 21 -2.15 7.76 1.11
C THR A 21 -0.90 8.21 0.38
N HIS A 22 -0.02 8.87 1.12
CA HIS A 22 1.27 9.36 0.64
C HIS A 22 2.34 8.86 1.61
N TYR A 23 3.39 8.25 1.11
CA TYR A 23 4.46 7.77 1.97
C TYR A 23 5.80 7.76 1.27
N PHE A 24 6.84 7.80 2.09
CA PHE A 24 8.22 7.64 1.68
C PHE A 24 8.78 6.35 2.23
N PHE A 25 9.41 5.55 1.39
CA PHE A 25 10.10 4.34 1.83
C PHE A 25 11.48 4.16 1.17
N THR A 26 12.28 3.28 1.76
CA THR A 26 13.52 2.76 1.16
C THR A 26 13.52 1.25 1.26
N ILE A 27 13.96 0.60 0.17
CA ILE A 27 14.39 -0.80 0.14
C ILE A 27 15.89 -0.80 -0.10
N ASP A 28 16.62 -1.51 0.75
CA ASP A 28 18.08 -1.63 0.68
C ASP A 28 18.45 -3.12 0.62
N THR A 29 18.82 -3.57 -0.57
CA THR A 29 19.26 -4.95 -0.87
C THR A 29 20.67 -5.24 -0.35
N GLN A 30 21.38 -4.23 0.16
CA GLN A 30 22.76 -4.34 0.67
C GLN A 30 23.76 -4.95 -0.34
N GLY A 31 23.47 -4.83 -1.65
CA GLY A 31 24.30 -5.40 -2.70
C GLY A 31 24.21 -6.93 -2.80
N ALA A 32 23.23 -7.57 -2.14
CA ALA A 32 23.02 -9.00 -2.23
C ALA A 32 22.56 -9.41 -3.64
N SER A 33 23.03 -10.56 -4.10
CA SER A 33 22.55 -11.19 -5.35
C SER A 33 21.20 -11.90 -5.19
N SER A 34 20.72 -12.02 -3.95
CA SER A 34 19.44 -12.61 -3.60
C SER A 34 18.85 -11.82 -2.42
N TYR A 35 17.72 -11.18 -2.66
CA TYR A 35 16.95 -10.32 -1.75
C TYR A 35 15.46 -10.66 -1.90
N GLY A 36 14.62 -10.21 -0.98
CA GLY A 36 13.19 -10.55 -0.97
C GLY A 36 12.59 -10.52 0.43
N GLN A 37 11.27 -10.36 0.59
CA GLN A 37 10.22 -10.48 -0.43
C GLN A 37 9.54 -9.17 -0.87
N GLY A 38 9.58 -8.11 -0.05
CA GLY A 38 9.01 -6.81 -0.42
C GLY A 38 8.16 -6.13 0.65
N LEU A 39 7.45 -5.09 0.21
CA LEU A 39 6.62 -4.19 1.02
C LEU A 39 5.22 -4.03 0.40
N ALA A 40 4.17 -4.06 1.23
CA ALA A 40 2.82 -3.78 0.78
C ALA A 40 2.10 -2.74 1.67
N PHE A 41 1.37 -1.83 1.04
CA PHE A 41 0.31 -1.04 1.68
C PHE A 41 -1.00 -1.83 1.56
N PHE A 42 -1.75 -1.99 2.66
CA PHE A 42 -2.94 -2.84 2.67
C PHE A 42 -4.16 -2.16 3.30
N LEU A 43 -5.34 -2.61 2.85
CA LEU A 43 -6.62 -2.46 3.54
C LEU A 43 -7.14 -3.86 3.91
N ALA A 44 -7.50 -4.07 5.18
CA ALA A 44 -8.00 -5.37 5.64
C ALA A 44 -9.09 -5.23 6.71
N PRO A 45 -9.97 -6.24 6.89
CA PRO A 45 -10.84 -6.34 8.05
C PRO A 45 -10.03 -6.22 9.35
N VAL A 46 -10.66 -5.63 10.36
CA VAL A 46 -10.00 -5.43 11.65
C VAL A 46 -9.67 -6.78 12.29
N GLY A 47 -8.38 -7.02 12.55
CA GLY A 47 -7.91 -8.21 13.27
C GLY A 47 -7.53 -9.41 12.39
N PHE A 48 -7.48 -9.25 11.07
CA PHE A 48 -6.97 -10.28 10.15
C PHE A 48 -5.45 -10.22 9.97
N GLU A 49 -4.83 -11.39 9.79
CA GLU A 49 -3.46 -11.57 9.28
C GLU A 49 -3.51 -11.63 7.74
N ILE A 50 -2.49 -11.08 7.05
CA ILE A 50 -2.45 -10.92 5.59
C ILE A 50 -1.98 -12.24 4.93
N PRO A 51 -2.52 -12.74 3.79
CA PRO A 51 -3.63 -12.29 2.91
C PRO A 51 -4.85 -13.28 2.88
N PRO A 52 -6.01 -12.95 2.23
CA PRO A 52 -6.20 -11.93 1.19
C PRO A 52 -7.22 -10.81 1.51
N ASN A 53 -6.86 -9.58 1.12
CA ASN A 53 -7.70 -8.39 0.91
C ASN A 53 -7.00 -7.47 -0.14
N SER A 54 -7.42 -6.21 -0.31
CA SER A 54 -6.82 -5.28 -1.28
C SER A 54 -5.50 -4.70 -0.77
N ALA A 55 -4.46 -4.82 -1.60
CA ALA A 55 -3.13 -4.30 -1.32
C ALA A 55 -2.47 -3.71 -2.57
N VAL A 56 -1.49 -2.84 -2.33
CA VAL A 56 -0.53 -2.38 -3.32
C VAL A 56 0.83 -2.88 -2.86
N GLU A 57 1.48 -3.71 -3.67
CA GLU A 57 2.75 -4.36 -3.33
C GLU A 57 3.91 -3.84 -4.18
N PHE A 58 5.07 -3.76 -3.56
CA PHE A 58 6.38 -3.62 -4.17
C PHE A 58 7.10 -4.93 -3.92
N ASP A 59 7.05 -5.83 -4.90
CA ASP A 59 7.53 -7.21 -4.79
C ASP A 59 8.92 -7.34 -5.43
N SER A 60 9.90 -7.64 -4.58
CA SER A 60 11.31 -7.78 -4.94
C SER A 60 11.72 -9.23 -5.16
N PHE A 61 10.79 -10.20 -5.06
CA PHE A 61 11.08 -11.61 -5.17
C PHE A 61 10.05 -12.37 -6.01
N VAL A 62 10.51 -12.92 -7.13
CA VAL A 62 9.64 -13.70 -8.02
C VAL A 62 9.29 -15.07 -7.43
N ASN A 63 8.05 -15.24 -6.99
CA ASN A 63 7.43 -16.53 -6.70
C ASN A 63 6.75 -17.09 -7.95
N THR A 64 7.33 -18.15 -8.51
CA THR A 64 6.90 -18.75 -9.80
C THR A 64 5.46 -19.25 -9.85
N GLU A 65 4.84 -19.45 -8.69
CA GLU A 65 3.48 -19.95 -8.55
C GLU A 65 2.42 -18.88 -8.80
N TRP A 66 2.72 -17.59 -8.59
CA TRP A 66 1.72 -16.52 -8.68
C TRP A 66 2.22 -15.18 -9.25
N ASP A 67 3.54 -14.98 -9.37
CA ASP A 67 4.12 -13.76 -9.88
C ASP A 67 4.40 -13.78 -11.39
N PRO A 68 4.48 -12.59 -12.02
CA PRO A 68 5.16 -12.47 -13.30
C PRO A 68 6.62 -12.90 -13.18
N SER A 69 7.28 -13.19 -14.31
CA SER A 69 8.67 -13.64 -14.35
C SER A 69 9.71 -12.54 -14.03
N PHE A 70 9.31 -11.49 -13.31
CA PHE A 70 10.11 -10.32 -12.97
C PHE A 70 9.57 -9.67 -11.69
N GLU A 71 10.46 -8.96 -10.98
CA GLU A 71 10.09 -8.07 -9.88
C GLU A 71 9.09 -7.01 -10.33
N HIS A 72 8.14 -6.66 -9.48
CA HIS A 72 7.00 -5.87 -9.93
C HIS A 72 6.41 -5.00 -8.83
N VAL A 73 5.71 -3.95 -9.25
CA VAL A 73 4.70 -3.29 -8.43
C VAL A 73 3.34 -3.79 -8.86
N GLY A 74 2.49 -4.11 -7.90
CA GLY A 74 1.23 -4.82 -8.13
C GLY A 74 0.05 -4.23 -7.35
N ILE A 75 -1.16 -4.44 -7.87
CA ILE A 75 -2.41 -4.23 -7.13
C ILE A 75 -3.09 -5.57 -6.94
N ASN A 76 -3.21 -6.01 -5.69
CA ASN A 76 -3.84 -7.27 -5.33
C ASN A 76 -5.35 -7.07 -5.13
N ASN A 77 -6.14 -8.04 -5.63
CA ASN A 77 -7.58 -8.11 -5.39
C ASN A 77 -7.93 -9.45 -4.78
N ASN A 78 -7.89 -9.51 -3.44
CA ASN A 78 -8.24 -10.70 -2.67
C ASN A 78 -7.48 -11.98 -3.10
N SER A 79 -6.25 -11.81 -3.58
CA SER A 79 -5.35 -12.85 -4.07
C SER A 79 -3.92 -12.37 -3.94
N ILE A 80 -2.96 -13.26 -3.70
CA ILE A 80 -1.53 -12.91 -3.74
C ILE A 80 -1.06 -12.64 -5.18
N SER A 81 -1.63 -13.34 -6.17
CA SER A 81 -1.39 -12.99 -7.57
C SER A 81 -2.04 -11.64 -7.89
N SER A 82 -1.22 -10.69 -8.32
CA SER A 82 -1.63 -9.31 -8.64
C SER A 82 -2.66 -9.25 -9.78
N ALA A 83 -3.70 -8.44 -9.61
CA ALA A 83 -4.74 -8.23 -10.63
C ALA A 83 -4.24 -7.34 -11.79
N VAL A 84 -3.31 -6.44 -11.49
CA VAL A 84 -2.52 -5.67 -12.45
C VAL A 84 -1.14 -5.43 -11.87
N TYR A 85 -0.12 -5.40 -12.72
CA TYR A 85 1.27 -5.20 -12.33
C TYR A 85 2.06 -4.48 -13.42
N THR A 86 3.21 -3.93 -13.05
CA THR A 86 4.21 -3.39 -13.97
C THR A 86 5.61 -3.81 -13.49
N PRO A 87 6.57 -4.04 -14.42
CA PRO A 87 7.94 -4.33 -14.04
C PRO A 87 8.52 -3.25 -13.12
N TRP A 88 9.26 -3.68 -12.13
CA TRP A 88 9.99 -2.87 -11.17
C TRP A 88 11.35 -3.50 -10.92
N ASN A 89 12.36 -2.72 -10.55
CA ASN A 89 13.71 -3.23 -10.32
C ASN A 89 14.21 -2.77 -8.95
N ALA A 90 13.99 -3.59 -7.94
CA ALA A 90 14.33 -3.28 -6.57
C ALA A 90 15.84 -3.03 -6.40
N SER A 91 16.67 -3.83 -7.08
CA SER A 91 18.14 -3.69 -7.02
C SER A 91 18.64 -2.37 -7.61
N LEU A 92 18.06 -1.92 -8.74
CA LEU A 92 18.40 -0.62 -9.35
C LEU A 92 18.15 0.55 -8.40
N HIS A 93 17.07 0.46 -7.61
CA HIS A 93 16.67 1.50 -6.66
C HIS A 93 17.18 1.24 -5.23
N SER A 94 18.04 0.24 -5.04
CA SER A 94 18.51 -0.18 -3.73
C SER A 94 19.21 0.96 -3.00
N GLY A 95 18.74 1.26 -1.79
CA GLY A 95 19.29 2.33 -0.96
C GLY A 95 19.03 3.74 -1.49
N ASP A 96 18.21 3.91 -2.55
CA ASP A 96 17.74 5.24 -2.93
C ASP A 96 16.89 5.79 -1.78
N THR A 97 17.33 6.93 -1.28
CA THR A 97 16.94 7.45 0.03
C THR A 97 15.48 7.88 0.10
N THR A 98 14.68 7.84 -0.97
CA THR A 98 13.25 8.19 -0.88
C THR A 98 12.45 7.75 -2.12
N ALA A 99 11.81 6.58 -2.08
CA ALA A 99 10.71 6.29 -2.99
C ALA A 99 9.49 7.13 -2.56
N ASP A 100 9.04 8.07 -3.39
CA ASP A 100 7.88 8.95 -3.13
C ASP A 100 6.63 8.32 -3.73
N VAL A 101 5.76 7.75 -2.89
CA VAL A 101 4.60 6.95 -3.34
C VAL A 101 3.28 7.62 -3.01
N TRP A 102 2.43 7.74 -4.02
CA TRP A 102 1.04 8.18 -3.91
C TRP A 102 0.10 7.03 -4.27
N ILE A 103 -0.87 6.74 -3.40
CA ILE A 103 -1.99 5.87 -3.73
C ILE A 103 -3.27 6.65 -3.51
N THR A 104 -4.15 6.64 -4.50
CA THR A 104 -5.46 7.29 -4.46
C THR A 104 -6.54 6.30 -4.81
N TYR A 105 -7.69 6.43 -4.13
CA TYR A 105 -8.89 5.72 -4.49
C TYR A 105 -10.03 6.70 -4.70
N ASN A 106 -10.70 6.59 -5.84
CA ASN A 106 -11.92 7.33 -6.14
C ASN A 106 -13.11 6.37 -5.99
N GLY A 107 -13.93 6.60 -4.96
CA GLY A 107 -15.07 5.74 -4.64
C GLY A 107 -16.19 5.79 -5.67
N SER A 108 -16.27 6.85 -6.48
CA SER A 108 -17.29 7.00 -7.53
C SER A 108 -16.92 6.22 -8.80
N THR A 109 -15.64 6.21 -9.17
CA THR A 109 -15.13 5.47 -10.33
C THR A 109 -14.58 4.09 -9.98
N LYS A 110 -14.51 3.75 -8.68
CA LYS A 110 -13.90 2.52 -8.14
C LYS A 110 -12.45 2.36 -8.58
N ASN A 111 -11.75 3.45 -8.84
CA ASN A 111 -10.41 3.42 -9.38
C ASN A 111 -9.38 3.55 -8.25
N LEU A 112 -8.58 2.50 -8.05
CA LEU A 112 -7.39 2.51 -7.20
C LEU A 112 -6.18 2.77 -8.08
N SER A 113 -5.53 3.90 -7.88
CA SER A 113 -4.33 4.32 -8.61
C SER A 113 -3.14 4.36 -7.67
N VAL A 114 -1.98 3.88 -8.14
CA VAL A 114 -0.68 4.03 -7.48
C VAL A 114 0.28 4.72 -8.44
N SER A 115 1.10 5.64 -7.92
CA SER A 115 2.25 6.18 -8.62
C SER A 115 3.41 6.37 -7.66
N TRP A 116 4.63 6.25 -8.19
CA TRP A 116 5.83 6.49 -7.43
C TRP A 116 6.90 7.19 -8.27
N LYS A 117 7.92 7.69 -7.60
CA LYS A 117 9.12 8.22 -8.23
C LYS A 117 10.31 8.05 -7.31
N TYR A 118 11.47 7.89 -7.93
CA TYR A 118 12.76 7.88 -7.27
C TYR A 118 13.51 9.18 -7.51
N GLN A 119 14.25 9.65 -6.52
CA GLN A 119 14.99 10.91 -6.65
C GLN A 119 16.32 10.73 -7.36
N ARG A 120 17.05 9.63 -7.10
CA ARG A 120 18.41 9.42 -7.64
C ARG A 120 18.44 8.44 -8.79
N THR A 121 17.54 7.45 -8.76
CA THR A 121 17.54 6.30 -9.66
C THR A 121 16.35 6.32 -10.63
N SER A 122 15.78 7.49 -10.89
CA SER A 122 14.68 7.66 -11.85
C SER A 122 15.07 7.17 -13.25
N ASN A 123 14.21 6.36 -13.85
CA ASN A 123 14.40 5.80 -15.18
C ASN A 123 13.16 6.07 -16.04
N ILE A 124 13.33 6.84 -17.12
CA ILE A 124 12.23 7.23 -18.02
C ILE A 124 11.58 6.04 -18.76
N ARG A 125 12.21 4.86 -18.75
CA ARG A 125 11.69 3.64 -19.37
C ARG A 125 10.84 2.82 -18.41
N GLU A 126 10.90 3.09 -17.11
CA GLU A 126 10.05 2.46 -16.13
C GLU A 126 8.69 3.12 -16.13
N ASN A 127 7.65 2.29 -16.13
CA ASN A 127 6.33 2.78 -15.84
C ASN A 127 6.16 2.86 -14.32
N THR A 128 6.10 4.08 -13.78
CA THR A 128 6.02 4.32 -12.34
C THR A 128 4.59 4.62 -11.88
N SER A 129 3.60 4.07 -12.58
CA SER A 129 2.19 4.19 -12.22
C SER A 129 1.35 3.01 -12.72
N LEU A 130 0.32 2.68 -11.96
CA LEU A 130 -0.67 1.66 -12.26
C LEU A 130 -2.04 2.10 -11.75
N PHE A 131 -3.10 1.56 -12.34
CA PHE A 131 -4.43 1.67 -11.77
C PHE A 131 -5.21 0.39 -11.99
N TYR A 132 -6.20 0.17 -11.13
CA TYR A 132 -7.12 -0.95 -11.22
C TYR A 132 -8.52 -0.50 -10.79
N GLU A 133 -9.53 -0.91 -11.54
CA GLU A 133 -10.92 -0.70 -11.15
C GLU A 133 -11.34 -1.82 -10.19
N ILE A 134 -11.50 -1.48 -8.90
CA ILE A 134 -11.80 -2.41 -7.82
C ILE A 134 -12.94 -1.89 -6.95
N ASP A 135 -14.00 -2.69 -6.84
CA ASP A 135 -15.12 -2.38 -5.96
C ASP A 135 -14.78 -2.76 -4.51
N LEU A 136 -14.16 -1.83 -3.76
CA LEU A 136 -13.77 -2.09 -2.38
C LEU A 136 -14.96 -2.43 -1.48
N MET A 137 -16.18 -1.97 -1.80
CA MET A 137 -17.39 -2.34 -1.05
C MET A 137 -17.74 -3.82 -1.21
N GLY A 138 -17.40 -4.43 -2.34
CA GLY A 138 -17.67 -5.83 -2.63
C GLY A 138 -16.72 -6.80 -1.95
N ILE A 139 -15.58 -6.32 -1.43
CA ILE A 139 -14.50 -7.17 -0.90
C ILE A 139 -14.10 -6.83 0.54
N LEU A 140 -14.41 -5.63 1.04
CA LEU A 140 -14.03 -5.18 2.38
C LEU A 140 -15.25 -4.77 3.22
N PRO A 141 -15.18 -4.93 4.56
CA PRO A 141 -16.21 -4.42 5.47
C PRO A 141 -16.21 -2.89 5.52
N GLU A 142 -17.26 -2.31 6.12
CA GLU A 142 -17.41 -0.85 6.29
C GLU A 142 -16.22 -0.22 7.03
N TRP A 143 -15.62 -0.96 7.97
CA TRP A 143 -14.49 -0.51 8.78
C TRP A 143 -13.28 -1.39 8.54
N VAL A 144 -12.19 -0.77 8.11
CA VAL A 144 -10.94 -1.46 7.79
C VAL A 144 -9.79 -0.96 8.65
N THR A 145 -8.73 -1.78 8.73
CA THR A 145 -7.41 -1.34 9.14
C THR A 145 -6.61 -1.00 7.89
N VAL A 146 -5.91 0.13 7.92
CA VAL A 146 -4.92 0.50 6.90
C VAL A 146 -3.52 0.43 7.50
N GLY A 147 -2.54 0.00 6.71
CA GLY A 147 -1.16 -0.08 7.18
C GLY A 147 -0.20 -0.65 6.17
N PHE A 148 0.97 -1.03 6.67
CA PHE A 148 2.04 -1.62 5.88
C PHE A 148 2.40 -3.01 6.41
N SER A 149 2.74 -3.91 5.50
CA SER A 149 3.38 -5.19 5.77
C SER A 149 4.67 -5.27 4.99
N ALA A 150 5.68 -5.90 5.56
CA ALA A 150 6.91 -6.21 4.86
C ALA A 150 7.38 -7.59 5.28
N ALA A 151 8.02 -8.31 4.37
CA ALA A 151 8.60 -9.60 4.66
C ALA A 151 10.03 -9.62 4.13
N THR A 152 10.95 -10.07 4.97
CA THR A 152 12.29 -10.46 4.56
C THR A 152 12.29 -11.98 4.63
N GLY A 153 12.50 -12.65 3.49
CA GLY A 153 12.49 -14.12 3.44
C GLY A 153 13.72 -14.71 4.15
N MET A 154 14.35 -15.72 3.55
CA MET A 154 15.73 -16.10 3.93
C MET A 154 16.79 -15.11 3.39
N TYR A 155 16.36 -14.04 2.74
CA TYR A 155 17.19 -13.12 1.98
C TYR A 155 17.26 -11.74 2.63
N VAL A 156 18.35 -11.03 2.39
CA VAL A 156 18.63 -9.74 3.05
C VAL A 156 18.06 -8.61 2.20
N GLU A 157 17.03 -7.94 2.72
CA GLU A 157 16.66 -6.58 2.33
C GLU A 157 16.15 -5.82 3.54
N ARG A 158 16.39 -4.51 3.58
CA ARG A 158 15.92 -3.66 4.67
C ARG A 158 14.83 -2.73 4.16
N HIS A 159 13.65 -2.86 4.73
CA HIS A 159 12.51 -1.98 4.49
C HIS A 159 12.52 -0.84 5.52
N THR A 160 12.40 0.40 5.09
CA THR A 160 12.24 1.54 6.02
C THR A 160 11.12 2.43 5.55
N LEU A 161 10.08 2.60 6.39
CA LEU A 161 9.03 3.58 6.18
C LEU A 161 9.44 4.90 6.86
N GLN A 162 9.70 5.91 6.04
CA GLN A 162 10.27 7.18 6.48
C GLN A 162 9.19 8.19 6.89
N SER A 163 8.10 8.25 6.13
CA SER A 163 6.92 9.01 6.53
C SER A 163 5.67 8.38 5.93
N TRP A 164 4.52 8.76 6.48
CA TRP A 164 3.22 8.33 6.01
C TRP A 164 2.16 9.42 6.30
N GLU A 165 1.30 9.71 5.35
CA GLU A 165 0.07 10.48 5.53
C GLU A 165 -1.09 9.69 4.92
N PHE A 166 -2.22 9.65 5.62
CA PHE A 166 -3.45 9.01 5.14
C PHE A 166 -4.63 9.97 5.33
N SER A 167 -5.45 10.12 4.29
CA SER A 167 -6.66 10.94 4.30
C SER A 167 -7.81 10.18 3.66
N SER A 168 -9.00 10.24 4.26
CA SER A 168 -10.25 9.66 3.74
C SER A 168 -11.37 10.68 3.80
N SER A 169 -12.30 10.64 2.83
CA SER A 169 -13.44 11.56 2.73
C SER A 169 -14.66 11.17 3.57
N LEU A 170 -14.73 9.90 4.01
CA LEU A 170 -15.83 9.41 4.85
C LEU A 170 -15.59 9.71 6.32
N ASP A 171 -16.58 10.34 6.95
CA ASP A 171 -16.67 10.53 8.40
C ASP A 171 -17.98 9.88 8.86
N ILE A 172 -17.90 8.62 9.28
CA ILE A 172 -19.01 7.92 9.91
C ILE A 172 -18.90 8.19 11.40
N LYS A 173 -19.86 8.92 11.95
CA LYS A 173 -19.96 9.11 13.39
C LYS A 173 -20.14 7.74 14.02
N GLU A 174 -19.13 7.24 14.74
CA GLU A 174 -19.40 6.24 15.78
C GLU A 174 -20.49 6.86 16.66
N THR A 175 -21.62 6.16 16.83
CA THR A 175 -22.72 6.61 17.67
C THR A 175 -22.29 6.59 19.14
N ASN A 176 -21.49 7.56 19.53
CA ASN A 176 -21.28 8.02 20.89
C ASN A 176 -21.14 9.54 20.83
N GLY A 177 -22.24 10.21 21.17
CA GLY A 177 -22.44 11.64 20.93
C GLY A 177 -21.31 12.51 21.48
N LYS A 178 -20.57 13.14 20.56
CA LYS A 178 -19.88 14.43 20.74
C LYS A 178 -19.46 14.94 19.37
N ASN A 179 -19.91 16.15 19.02
CA ASN A 179 -19.48 16.86 17.81
C ASN A 179 -17.96 17.11 17.88
N VAL A 180 -17.19 16.58 16.94
CA VAL A 180 -15.77 16.90 16.81
C VAL A 180 -15.48 17.41 15.40
N LYS A 181 -14.67 18.47 15.33
CA LYS A 181 -14.20 19.14 14.11
C LYS A 181 -13.42 18.17 13.22
N LYS A 182 -13.43 18.44 11.90
CA LYS A 182 -12.65 17.75 10.84
C LYS A 182 -11.28 17.32 11.36
N LYS A 183 -11.04 16.01 11.48
CA LYS A 183 -9.73 15.46 11.84
C LYS A 183 -9.01 15.05 10.56
N ARG A 184 -7.96 15.80 10.18
CA ARG A 184 -6.91 15.24 9.34
C ARG A 184 -6.10 14.30 10.24
N LEU A 185 -6.05 13.02 9.91
CA LEU A 185 -5.17 12.08 10.59
C LEU A 185 -3.79 12.16 9.93
N VAL A 186 -2.96 13.11 10.37
CA VAL A 186 -1.55 13.14 9.97
C VAL A 186 -0.79 12.24 10.93
N VAL A 187 -0.49 11.01 10.50
CA VAL A 187 0.35 10.07 11.26
C VAL A 187 1.79 10.22 10.77
N GLY A 188 2.46 11.29 11.21
CA GLY A 188 3.91 11.41 11.00
C GLY A 188 4.63 10.37 11.84
N LEU A 189 5.00 9.24 11.24
CA LEU A 189 5.64 8.14 11.93
C LEU A 189 6.85 7.65 11.14
N THR A 190 8.04 7.98 11.62
CA THR A 190 9.26 7.28 11.23
C THR A 190 9.27 5.96 12.00
N ILE A 191 8.83 4.87 11.38
CA ILE A 191 9.11 3.54 11.95
C ILE A 191 10.33 2.99 11.21
N GLN A 192 11.46 2.91 11.91
CA GLN A 192 12.45 1.91 11.55
C GLN A 192 11.87 0.55 11.93
N LEU A 193 11.18 -0.08 10.97
CA LEU A 193 10.94 -1.52 11.03
C LEU A 193 12.21 -2.17 10.49
N VAL A 194 13.19 -2.41 11.37
CA VAL A 194 14.27 -3.34 11.04
C VAL A 194 13.66 -4.73 11.24
N PHE A 195 13.33 -5.40 10.13
CA PHE A 195 13.04 -6.83 10.10
C PHE A 195 14.33 -7.57 9.79
#